data_AF-A0A1V6E683-F1
#
_entry.id   AF-A0A1V6E683-F1
#
_cell.length_a   1.000
_cell.length_b   1.000
_cell.length_c   1.000
_cell.angle_alpha   90.00
_cell.angle_beta   90.00
_cell.angle_gamma   90.00
#
_symmetry.space_group_name_H-M   'P 1'
#
loop_
_entity.id
_entity.type
_entity.pdbx_description
1 polymer ?
#
loop_
_entity_poly.entity_id
_entity_poly.type
_entity_poly.pdbx_seq_one_letter_code
_entity_poly.pdbx_strand_id
1 'polypeptide(L)'
;MLYGPVGTGKTHLATALGVAACLHSFHTKFLTAAEFVVKLSEAFKEGSLEKFLKSILRADLLIIDEWGYVPLDRQGAQLLFCIIADSYERWSVVLTTNLEFSK
;
A
#
# COMPACT_ATOMS: atom_id res chain seq x y z
N MET A 1 1.65 3.19 -11.20
CA MET A 1 1.58 1.74 -10.91
C MET A 1 2.68 1.03 -11.68
N LEU A 2 3.42 0.12 -11.03
CA LEU A 2 4.50 -0.67 -11.64
C LEU A 2 4.04 -2.12 -11.76
N TYR A 3 3.92 -2.65 -12.97
CA TYR A 3 3.51 -4.04 -13.21
C TYR A 3 4.53 -4.77 -14.08
N GLY A 4 4.60 -6.10 -13.92
CA GLY A 4 5.46 -6.95 -14.74
C GLY A 4 6.03 -8.16 -13.98
N PRO A 5 6.72 -9.08 -14.68
CA PRO A 5 7.25 -10.32 -14.12
C PRO A 5 8.14 -10.12 -12.89
N VAL A 6 8.32 -11.16 -12.08
CA VAL A 6 9.29 -11.13 -10.97
C VAL A 6 10.70 -10.81 -11.48
N GLY A 7 11.50 -10.09 -10.68
CA GLY A 7 12.87 -9.72 -11.04
C GLY A 7 13.05 -8.52 -11.97
N THR A 8 11.98 -7.85 -12.41
CA THR A 8 12.08 -6.66 -13.29
C THR A 8 12.41 -5.33 -12.59
N GLY A 9 12.73 -5.36 -11.29
CA GLY A 9 13.14 -4.17 -10.55
C GLY A 9 12.00 -3.25 -10.07
N LYS A 10 10.73 -3.68 -10.13
CA LYS A 10 9.57 -2.89 -9.67
C LYS A 10 9.71 -2.40 -8.23
N THR A 11 10.00 -3.30 -7.29
CA THR A 11 10.25 -2.98 -5.89
C THR A 11 11.44 -2.04 -5.76
N HIS A 12 12.53 -2.29 -6.49
CA HIS A 12 13.72 -1.45 -6.45
C HIS A 12 13.42 0.00 -6.88
N LEU A 13 12.66 0.18 -7.97
CA LEU A 13 12.25 1.49 -8.44
C LEU A 13 11.28 2.17 -7.46
N ALA A 14 10.32 1.43 -6.90
CA ALA A 14 9.40 1.95 -5.90
C ALA A 14 10.14 2.43 -4.63
N THR A 15 11.12 1.64 -4.15
CA THR A 15 11.98 2.02 -3.03
C THR A 15 12.84 3.23 -3.36
N ALA A 16 13.46 3.29 -4.54
CA ALA A 16 14.26 4.44 -4.96
C ALA A 16 13.43 5.73 -5.01
N LEU A 17 12.19 5.65 -5.52
CA LEU A 17 11.24 6.75 -5.50
C LEU A 17 10.90 7.18 -4.06
N GLY A 18 10.67 6.22 -3.16
CA GLY A 18 10.40 6.51 -1.76
C GLY A 18 11.58 7.18 -1.05
N VAL A 19 12.81 6.74 -1.33
CA VAL A 19 14.03 7.38 -0.82
C VAL A 19 14.14 8.81 -1.34
N ALA A 20 13.92 9.02 -2.64
CA ALA A 20 13.92 10.37 -3.23
C ALA A 20 12.86 11.27 -2.59
N ALA A 21 11.65 10.76 -2.36
CA ALA A 21 10.59 11.51 -1.69
C ALA A 21 10.99 11.91 -0.25
N CYS A 22 11.58 10.99 0.53
CA CYS A 22 12.13 11.30 1.84
C CYS A 22 13.20 12.40 1.80
N LEU A 23 14.09 12.38 0.81
CA LEU A 23 15.11 13.42 0.62
C LEU A 23 14.50 14.80 0.35
N HIS A 24 13.32 14.84 -0.26
CA HIS A 24 12.52 16.05 -0.47
C HIS A 24 11.56 16.38 0.70
N SER A 25 11.76 15.77 1.87
CA SER A 25 10.95 15.97 3.08
C SER A 25 9.50 15.53 2.98
N PHE A 26 9.16 14.64 2.03
CA PHE A 26 7.85 14.01 1.98
C PHE A 26 7.79 12.83 2.95
N HIS A 27 6.72 12.79 3.76
CA HIS A 27 6.44 11.67 4.64
C HIS A 27 6.07 10.44 3.80
N THR A 28 6.99 9.50 3.70
CA THR A 28 6.81 8.29 2.89
C THR A 28 6.56 7.08 3.78
N LYS A 29 5.60 6.23 3.39
CA LYS A 29 5.40 4.91 4.00
C LYS A 29 5.55 3.82 2.95
N PHE A 30 6.26 2.77 3.33
CA PHE A 30 6.41 1.55 2.53
C PHE A 30 5.88 0.36 3.33
N LEU A 31 5.10 -0.49 2.68
CA LEU A 31 4.56 -1.73 3.24
C LEU A 31 4.17 -2.69 2.12
N THR A 32 4.20 -3.99 2.37
CA THR A 32 3.60 -4.95 1.42
C THR A 32 2.09 -4.97 1.57
N ALA A 33 1.37 -5.41 0.53
CA ALA A 33 -0.08 -5.60 0.62
C ALA A 33 -0.46 -6.60 1.73
N ALA A 34 0.38 -7.63 1.97
CA ALA A 34 0.21 -8.60 3.06
C ALA A 34 0.25 -7.91 4.43
N GLU A 35 1.32 -7.16 4.67
CA GLU A 35 1.52 -6.42 5.91
C GLU A 35 0.41 -5.41 6.14
N PHE A 36 -0.06 -4.77 5.06
CA PHE A 36 -1.13 -3.80 5.17
C PHE A 36 -2.41 -4.46 5.67
N VAL A 37 -2.81 -5.58 5.08
CA VAL A 37 -4.03 -6.29 5.50
C VAL A 37 -3.90 -6.83 6.92
N VAL A 38 -2.75 -7.39 7.31
CA VAL A 38 -2.54 -7.84 8.70
C VAL A 38 -2.75 -6.68 9.68
N LYS A 39 -2.11 -5.53 9.45
CA LYS A 39 -2.26 -4.34 10.31
C LYS A 39 -3.68 -3.79 10.33
N LEU A 40 -4.38 -3.85 9.20
CA LEU A 40 -5.79 -3.43 9.11
C LEU A 40 -6.70 -4.35 9.91
N SER A 41 -6.52 -5.66 9.79
CA SER A 41 -7.30 -6.65 10.52
C SER A 41 -7.02 -6.59 12.02
N GLU A 42 -5.77 -6.37 12.44
CA GLU A 42 -5.41 -6.12 13.85
C GLU A 42 -6.06 -4.84 14.38
N ALA A 43 -5.88 -3.72 13.68
CA ALA A 43 -6.47 -2.45 14.10
C ALA A 43 -8.01 -2.48 14.14
N PHE A 44 -8.63 -3.25 13.24
CA PHE A 44 -10.07 -3.48 13.29
C PHE A 44 -10.48 -4.28 14.54
N LYS A 45 -9.78 -5.37 14.85
CA LYS A 45 -10.05 -6.20 16.05
C LYS A 45 -9.87 -5.43 17.35
N GLU A 46 -8.89 -4.54 17.40
CA GLU A 46 -8.59 -3.71 18.57
C GLU A 46 -9.47 -2.45 18.68
N GLY A 47 -10.33 -2.19 17.69
CA GLY A 47 -11.11 -0.94 17.62
C GLY A 47 -10.26 0.31 17.39
N SER A 48 -9.01 0.14 16.92
CA SER A 48 -8.02 1.20 16.69
C SER A 48 -7.87 1.57 15.21
N LEU A 49 -8.75 1.07 14.33
CA LEU A 49 -8.70 1.26 12.88
C LEU A 49 -8.58 2.73 12.48
N GLU A 50 -9.40 3.61 13.03
CA GLU A 50 -9.36 5.04 12.71
C GLU A 50 -8.00 5.67 13.04
N LYS A 51 -7.38 5.27 14.16
CA LYS A 51 -6.05 5.74 14.56
C LYS A 51 -4.98 5.24 13.60
N PHE A 52 -5.05 3.97 13.20
CA PHE A 52 -4.13 3.41 12.23
C PHE A 52 -4.25 4.12 10.87
N LEU A 53 -5.48 4.32 10.38
CA LEU A 53 -5.75 5.05 9.15
C LEU A 53 -5.24 6.49 9.22
N LYS A 54 -5.48 7.22 10.32
CA LYS A 54 -4.91 8.56 10.55
C LYS A 54 -3.39 8.57 10.48
N SER A 55 -2.72 7.48 10.87
CA SER A 55 -1.26 7.38 10.74
C SER A 55 -0.81 7.19 9.29
N ILE A 56 -1.58 6.46 8.48
CA ILE A 56 -1.33 6.27 7.05
C ILE A 56 -1.63 7.58 6.29
N LEU A 57 -2.73 8.23 6.62
CA LEU A 57 -3.19 9.54 6.12
C LEU A 57 -2.16 10.67 6.25
N ARG A 58 -1.20 10.56 7.17
CA ARG A 58 -0.11 11.53 7.34
C ARG A 58 1.02 11.35 6.33
N ALA A 59 1.02 10.27 5.55
CA ALA A 59 2.01 10.07 4.50
C ALA A 59 1.61 10.84 3.25
N ASP A 60 2.55 11.61 2.71
CA ASP A 60 2.44 12.26 1.40
C ASP A 60 2.58 11.23 0.27
N LEU A 61 3.35 10.16 0.51
CA LEU A 61 3.58 9.06 -0.42
C LEU A 61 3.37 7.71 0.28
N LEU A 62 2.45 6.91 -0.26
CA LEU A 62 2.20 5.54 0.19
C LEU A 62 2.67 4.56 -0.89
N ILE A 63 3.64 3.71 -0.57
CA ILE A 63 4.13 2.65 -1.44
C ILE A 63 3.61 1.32 -0.92
N ILE A 64 2.84 0.61 -1.75
CA ILE A 64 2.33 -0.73 -1.47
C ILE A 64 2.95 -1.72 -2.44
N ASP A 65 3.79 -2.61 -1.91
CA ASP A 65 4.50 -3.63 -2.67
C ASP A 65 3.72 -4.95 -2.73
N GLU A 66 4.00 -5.77 -3.74
CA GLU A 66 3.47 -7.13 -3.90
C GLU A 66 1.92 -7.21 -3.93
N TRP A 67 1.28 -6.24 -4.56
CA TRP A 67 -0.17 -6.19 -4.65
C TRP A 67 -0.74 -7.43 -5.36
N GLY A 68 -1.69 -8.09 -4.69
CA GLY A 68 -2.45 -9.23 -5.21
C GLY A 68 -1.81 -10.61 -5.00
N TYR A 69 -0.60 -10.70 -4.44
CA TYR A 69 0.07 -11.99 -4.22
C TYR A 69 -0.43 -12.74 -2.97
N VAL A 70 -1.19 -12.08 -2.11
CA VAL A 70 -1.54 -12.60 -0.78
C VAL A 70 -3.01 -13.04 -0.77
N PRO A 71 -3.35 -14.22 -0.24
CA PRO A 71 -4.73 -14.59 0.02
C PRO A 71 -5.26 -13.69 1.13
N LEU A 72 -5.86 -12.57 0.73
CA LEU A 72 -6.55 -11.69 1.66
C LEU A 72 -7.81 -12.42 2.13
N ASP A 73 -8.04 -12.44 3.44
CA ASP A 73 -9.36 -12.76 3.93
C ASP A 73 -10.36 -11.74 3.39
N ARG A 74 -11.63 -12.14 3.26
CA ARG A 74 -12.66 -11.29 2.63
C ARG A 74 -12.76 -9.92 3.30
N GLN A 75 -12.55 -9.87 4.62
CA GLN A 75 -12.57 -8.66 5.41
C GLN A 75 -11.36 -7.76 5.11
N GLY A 76 -10.15 -8.31 5.09
CA GLY A 76 -8.94 -7.58 4.74
C GLY A 76 -8.99 -6.99 3.34
N ALA A 77 -9.48 -7.75 2.35
CA ALA A 77 -9.68 -7.27 0.99
C ALA A 77 -10.67 -6.09 0.92
N GLN A 78 -11.77 -6.15 1.66
CA GLN A 78 -12.75 -5.07 1.72
C GLN A 78 -12.17 -3.80 2.37
N LEU A 79 -11.46 -3.94 3.49
CA LEU A 79 -10.82 -2.81 4.16
C LEU A 79 -9.79 -2.14 3.25
N LEU A 80 -8.95 -2.94 2.59
CA LEU A 80 -7.95 -2.46 1.65
C LEU A 80 -8.58 -1.70 0.47
N PHE A 81 -9.69 -2.21 -0.08
CA PHE A 81 -10.44 -1.53 -1.14
C PHE A 81 -11.02 -0.20 -0.68
N CYS A 82 -11.70 -0.16 0.47
CA CYS A 82 -12.25 1.08 1.01
C CYS A 82 -11.17 2.15 1.19
N ILE A 83 -9.98 1.77 1.66
CA ILE A 83 -8.88 2.71 1.88
C ILE A 83 -8.31 3.24 0.58
N ILE A 84 -8.13 2.39 -0.43
CA ILE A 84 -7.68 2.86 -1.75
C ILE A 84 -8.73 3.80 -2.36
N ALA A 85 -10.01 3.47 -2.27
CA ALA A 85 -11.09 4.34 -2.73
C ALA A 85 -11.07 5.69 -1.99
N ASP A 86 -10.89 5.69 -0.67
CA ASP A 86 -10.83 6.91 0.15
C ASP A 86 -9.56 7.74 -0.09
N SER A 87 -8.47 7.10 -0.49
CA SER A 87 -7.20 7.73 -0.85
C SER A 87 -7.24 8.40 -2.21
N TYR A 88 -8.23 8.06 -3.04
CA TYR A 88 -8.43 8.66 -4.36
C TYR A 88 -8.61 10.18 -4.19
N GLU A 89 -7.88 10.96 -4.97
CA GLU A 89 -7.78 12.43 -4.89
C GLU A 89 -7.12 13.02 -3.63
N ARG A 90 -6.65 12.18 -2.69
CA ARG A 90 -6.00 12.64 -1.45
C ARG A 90 -4.53 12.29 -1.33
N TRP A 91 -4.09 11.11 -1.80
CA TRP A 91 -2.70 10.65 -1.62
C TRP A 91 -2.02 10.26 -2.93
N SER A 92 -0.70 10.40 -2.96
CA SER A 92 0.11 9.73 -3.98
C SER A 92 0.33 8.27 -3.56
N VAL A 93 -0.20 7.33 -4.34
CA VAL A 93 -0.06 5.89 -4.09
C VAL A 93 0.75 5.23 -5.18
N VAL A 94 1.81 4.51 -4.80
CA VAL A 94 2.63 3.69 -5.70
C VAL A 94 2.34 2.23 -5.40
N LEU A 95 1.74 1.53 -6.37
CA LEU A 95 1.48 0.10 -6.30
C LEU A 95 2.49 -0.65 -7.16
N THR A 96 3.06 -1.74 -6.64
CA THR A 96 3.74 -2.75 -7.45
C THR A 96 2.89 -4.02 -7.53
N THR A 97 2.88 -4.68 -8.68
CA THR A 97 2.25 -5.99 -8.82
C THR A 97 2.99 -6.85 -9.82
N ASN A 98 2.99 -8.16 -9.60
CA ASN A 98 3.43 -9.17 -10.55
C ASN A 98 2.25 -9.90 -11.22
N LEU A 99 1.01 -9.60 -10.84
CA LEU A 99 -0.16 -10.17 -11.46
C LEU A 99 -0.45 -9.45 -12.78
N GLU A 100 -0.70 -10.23 -13.83
CA GLU A 100 -1.42 -9.70 -14.98
C GLU A 100 -2.82 -9.31 -14.51
N PHE A 101 -3.20 -8.06 -14.75
CA PHE A 101 -4.60 -7.68 -14.65
C PHE A 101 -5.37 -8.57 -15.62
N SER A 102 -6.15 -9.50 -15.09
CA SER A 102 -7.04 -10.32 -15.92
C SER A 102 -7.94 -9.37 -16.71
N LYS A 103 -7.95 -9.55 -18.04
CA LYS A 103 -8.78 -8.79 -18.98
C LYS A 103 -10.26 -8.90 -18.64
#